data_AF-A0A4U1IYI0-F1
#
_entry.id   AF-A0A4U1IYI0-F1
#
_cell.length_a   1.000
_cell.length_b   1.000
_cell.length_c   1.000
_cell.angle_alpha   90.00
_cell.angle_beta   90.00
_cell.angle_gamma   90.00
#
_symmetry.space_group_name_H-M   'P 1'
#
loop_
_entity.id
_entity.type
_entity.pdbx_description
1 polymer ?
#
loop_
_entity_poly.entity_id
_entity_poly.type
_entity_poly.pdbx_seq_one_letter_code
_entity_poly.pdbx_strand_id
1 'polypeptide(L)'
;MSNIFTELARLYLGPGEVLTAPRAESLLERILGERGSYWVPVWYDLGTPGYLDVQVGSGKGAGFYHLEVEELVPFEEIWVRFADEGTDADVIYEWAPILGESAFDGYLRRRPCRYAFDEVRIVSQDRALLQRLPEGLPWEETAEGYKGACVGTYLALNERIDMAVGPGARFSANVERTAGGLPTPTTPCHDGKPVSAVEPGELGGWVQRGDRAITRLDLLHAGRIVHRAAWGRRYERSSEEEWLSQCADGWDNCADELFVRLRGA
;
A
#
# COMPACT_ATOMS: atom_id res chain seq x y z
N MET A 1 -4.83 -5.74 -22.49
CA MET A 1 -4.99 -4.70 -21.46
C MET A 1 -3.61 -4.12 -21.17
N SER A 2 -3.49 -2.82 -20.88
CA SER A 2 -2.21 -2.23 -20.47
C SER A 2 -2.06 -2.44 -18.97
N ASN A 3 -0.91 -2.95 -18.52
CA ASN A 3 -0.63 -3.10 -17.09
C ASN A 3 -0.77 -1.75 -16.37
N ILE A 4 -1.39 -1.75 -15.20
CA ILE A 4 -1.41 -0.62 -14.29
C ILE A 4 -0.23 -0.76 -13.31
N PHE A 5 0.50 0.33 -13.14
CA PHE A 5 1.64 0.42 -12.22
C PHE A 5 1.37 1.50 -11.20
N THR A 6 1.54 1.19 -9.92
CA THR A 6 1.47 2.17 -8.83
C THR A 6 2.83 2.30 -8.19
N GLU A 7 3.36 3.52 -8.20
CA GLU A 7 4.56 3.90 -7.47
C GLU A 7 4.14 4.67 -6.23
N LEU A 8 4.59 4.21 -5.07
CA LEU A 8 4.56 4.95 -3.82
C LEU A 8 6.01 5.16 -3.39
N ALA A 9 6.52 6.38 -3.52
CA ALA A 9 7.88 6.73 -3.14
C ALA A 9 7.91 7.49 -1.81
N ARG A 10 9.02 7.34 -1.09
CA ARG A 10 9.42 8.16 0.05
C ARG A 10 10.81 8.71 -0.21
N LEU A 11 10.93 10.03 -0.29
CA LEU A 11 12.17 10.74 -0.55
C LEU A 11 12.61 11.45 0.72
N TYR A 12 13.74 11.05 1.29
CA TYR A 12 14.31 11.64 2.50
C TYR A 12 15.25 12.79 2.14
N LEU A 13 15.03 13.94 2.77
CA LEU A 13 15.86 15.12 2.56
C LEU A 13 17.23 14.95 3.20
N GLY A 14 18.25 15.47 2.52
CA GLY A 14 19.58 15.59 3.08
C GLY A 14 19.63 16.55 4.29
N PRO A 15 20.65 16.44 5.15
CA PRO A 15 20.81 17.33 6.30
C PRO A 15 20.80 18.82 5.92
N GLY A 16 19.91 19.60 6.54
CA GLY A 16 19.79 21.03 6.30
C GLY A 16 18.93 21.43 5.10
N GLU A 17 18.46 20.45 4.31
CA GLU A 17 17.48 20.70 3.26
C GLU A 17 16.09 20.94 3.87
N VAL A 18 15.33 21.83 3.22
CA VAL A 18 13.94 22.10 3.56
C VAL A 18 13.11 21.93 2.31
N LEU A 19 12.07 21.09 2.42
CA LEU A 19 11.08 20.92 1.37
C LEU A 19 9.82 21.69 1.72
N THR A 20 9.45 22.60 0.82
CA THR A 20 8.20 23.36 0.91
C THR A 20 7.16 22.72 0.01
N ALA A 21 5.88 22.95 0.31
CA ALA A 21 4.79 22.48 -0.56
C ALA A 21 4.96 22.92 -2.03
N PRO A 22 5.31 24.18 -2.36
CA PRO A 22 5.56 24.56 -3.75
C PRO A 22 6.70 23.78 -4.42
N ARG A 23 7.77 23.46 -3.68
CA ARG A 23 8.89 22.66 -4.22
C ARG A 23 8.47 21.21 -4.46
N ALA A 24 7.70 20.62 -3.55
CA ALA A 24 7.14 19.29 -3.72
C ALA A 24 6.15 19.21 -4.90
N GLU A 25 5.28 20.22 -5.04
CA GLU A 25 4.35 20.32 -6.16
C GLU A 25 5.08 20.45 -7.49
N SER A 26 6.15 21.25 -7.56
CA SER A 26 6.96 21.37 -8.77
C SER A 26 7.66 20.07 -9.15
N LEU A 27 8.18 19.31 -8.18
CA LEU A 27 8.73 17.96 -8.42
C LEU A 27 7.64 17.02 -8.95
N LEU A 28 6.45 17.07 -8.36
CA LEU A 28 5.34 16.23 -8.77
C LEU A 28 4.83 16.56 -10.18
N GLU A 29 4.78 17.83 -10.57
CA GLU A 29 4.47 18.24 -11.94
C GLU A 29 5.42 17.61 -12.97
N ARG A 30 6.70 17.46 -12.61
CA ARG A 30 7.70 16.83 -13.49
C ARG A 30 7.55 15.31 -13.54
N ILE A 31 7.32 14.66 -12.39
CA ILE A 31 7.02 13.23 -12.31
C ILE A 31 5.81 12.88 -13.18
N LEU A 32 4.78 13.72 -13.15
CA LEU A 32 3.55 13.54 -13.91
C LEU A 32 3.70 13.90 -15.39
N GLY A 33 4.56 14.87 -15.70
CA GLY A 33 4.74 15.41 -17.04
C GLY A 33 3.42 15.85 -17.70
N GLU A 34 3.39 15.84 -19.02
CA GLU A 34 2.18 16.19 -19.77
C GLU A 34 1.07 15.14 -19.68
N ARG A 35 1.41 13.90 -19.32
CA ARG A 35 0.48 12.77 -19.38
C ARG A 35 -0.29 12.58 -18.08
N GLY A 36 0.23 13.05 -16.95
CA GLY A 36 -0.39 12.82 -15.65
C GLY A 36 -0.27 11.37 -15.21
N SER A 37 -0.94 11.05 -14.09
CA SER A 37 -0.98 9.69 -13.56
C SER A 37 -1.98 8.82 -14.34
N TYR A 38 -1.65 7.54 -14.49
CA TYR A 38 -2.44 6.58 -15.25
C TYR A 38 -3.25 5.68 -14.29
N TRP A 39 -4.58 5.87 -14.22
CA TRP A 39 -5.55 5.08 -13.40
C TRP A 39 -5.36 5.09 -11.88
N VAL A 40 -4.37 5.83 -11.38
CA VAL A 40 -4.01 5.89 -9.97
C VAL A 40 -4.14 7.33 -9.49
N PRO A 41 -4.80 7.59 -8.35
CA PRO A 41 -4.85 8.92 -7.77
C PRO A 41 -3.45 9.40 -7.36
N VAL A 42 -3.18 10.67 -7.65
CA VAL A 42 -1.94 11.33 -7.22
C VAL A 42 -2.10 11.84 -5.80
N TRP A 43 -1.13 11.55 -4.93
CA TRP A 43 -1.03 12.21 -3.63
C TRP A 43 0.42 12.47 -3.25
N TYR A 44 0.60 13.42 -2.34
CA TYR A 44 1.88 13.63 -1.67
C TYR A 44 1.67 14.04 -0.22
N ASP A 45 2.64 13.74 0.64
CA ASP A 45 2.68 14.19 2.03
C ASP A 45 4.07 14.70 2.39
N LEU A 46 4.10 15.78 3.16
CA LEU A 46 5.33 16.36 3.70
C LEU A 46 5.47 15.92 5.15
N GLY A 47 6.19 14.84 5.33
CA GLY A 47 6.39 14.24 6.63
C GLY A 47 7.44 14.93 7.47
N THR A 48 7.27 14.85 8.79
CA THR A 48 8.28 15.26 9.76
C THR A 48 8.99 14.02 10.35
N PRO A 49 10.33 14.03 10.50
CA PRO A 49 11.26 15.09 10.15
C PRO A 49 11.86 14.92 8.73
N GLY A 50 11.30 15.58 7.72
CA GLY A 50 12.01 15.88 6.47
C GLY A 50 11.94 14.79 5.39
N TYR A 51 10.75 14.30 5.07
CA TYR A 51 10.54 13.44 3.90
C TYR A 51 9.35 13.90 3.05
N LEU A 52 9.35 13.45 1.79
CA LEU A 52 8.24 13.56 0.85
C LEU A 52 7.75 12.17 0.50
N ASP A 53 6.51 11.87 0.85
CA ASP A 53 5.82 10.72 0.27
C ASP A 53 5.09 11.16 -0.99
N VAL A 54 5.12 10.33 -2.03
CA VAL A 54 4.42 10.56 -3.30
C VAL A 54 3.82 9.26 -3.80
N GLN A 55 2.58 9.29 -4.27
CA GLN A 55 2.00 8.21 -5.05
C GLN A 55 1.59 8.69 -6.43
N VAL A 56 1.94 7.91 -7.44
CA VAL A 56 1.56 8.13 -8.83
C VAL A 56 1.37 6.79 -9.55
N GLY A 57 0.60 6.81 -10.63
CA GLY A 57 0.52 5.70 -11.57
C GLY A 57 1.52 5.91 -12.70
N SER A 58 2.62 5.17 -12.70
CA SER A 58 3.77 5.38 -13.61
C SER A 58 3.65 4.71 -14.99
N GLY A 59 2.48 4.14 -15.28
CA GLY A 59 2.15 3.68 -16.63
C GLY A 59 2.17 4.83 -17.65
N LYS A 60 2.25 4.49 -18.94
CA LYS A 60 2.10 5.40 -20.10
C LYS A 60 2.83 6.75 -20.06
N GLY A 61 3.81 6.98 -19.18
CA GLY A 61 4.70 8.13 -19.22
C GLY A 61 4.68 9.07 -18.02
N ALA A 62 4.12 8.71 -16.86
CA ALA A 62 4.52 9.32 -15.58
C ALA A 62 5.55 8.43 -14.88
N GLY A 63 6.31 8.98 -13.93
CA GLY A 63 7.21 8.20 -13.09
C GLY A 63 8.48 8.95 -12.72
N PHE A 64 9.17 8.41 -11.73
CA PHE A 64 10.36 9.06 -11.16
C PHE A 64 11.53 9.18 -12.15
N TYR A 65 11.57 8.35 -13.19
CA TYR A 65 12.60 8.40 -14.24
C TYR A 65 12.60 9.69 -15.09
N HIS A 66 11.61 10.58 -14.92
CA HIS A 66 11.60 11.92 -15.54
C HIS A 66 12.34 12.98 -14.74
N LEU A 67 12.74 12.67 -13.50
CA LEU A 67 13.49 13.62 -12.68
C LEU A 67 14.95 13.66 -13.15
N GLU A 68 15.45 14.87 -13.35
CA GLU A 68 16.87 15.09 -13.63
C GLU A 68 17.70 14.91 -12.35
N VAL A 69 19.00 14.62 -12.50
CA VAL A 69 19.90 14.36 -11.36
C VAL A 69 19.90 15.53 -10.37
N GLU A 70 19.90 16.78 -10.85
CA GLU A 70 19.90 17.99 -10.02
C GLU A 70 18.66 18.09 -9.12
N GLU A 71 17.56 17.46 -9.53
CA GLU A 71 16.31 17.43 -8.78
C GLU A 71 16.32 16.38 -7.68
N LEU A 72 17.19 15.38 -7.84
CA LEU A 72 17.41 14.30 -6.88
C LEU A 72 18.50 14.65 -5.86
N VAL A 73 19.44 15.56 -6.18
CA VAL A 73 20.50 16.06 -5.27
C VAL A 73 20.03 16.40 -3.84
N PRO A 74 18.85 17.01 -3.64
CA PRO A 74 18.38 17.36 -2.29
C PRO A 74 18.02 16.15 -1.42
N PHE A 75 17.88 14.97 -2.02
CA PHE A 75 17.46 13.77 -1.34
C PHE A 75 18.66 12.85 -1.10
N GLU A 76 18.85 12.45 0.15
CA GLU A 76 19.92 11.51 0.50
C GLU A 76 19.53 10.06 0.23
N GLU A 77 18.23 9.78 0.21
CA GLU A 77 17.69 8.43 0.12
C GLU A 77 16.29 8.46 -0.49
N ILE A 78 16.03 7.58 -1.46
CA ILE A 78 14.72 7.45 -2.11
C ILE A 78 14.31 5.99 -2.08
N TRP A 79 13.18 5.72 -1.45
CA TRP A 79 12.56 4.40 -1.43
C TRP A 79 11.34 4.41 -2.33
N VAL A 80 11.13 3.35 -3.08
CA VAL A 80 9.93 3.17 -3.89
C VAL A 80 9.32 1.81 -3.61
N ARG A 81 8.03 1.82 -3.33
CA ARG A 81 7.14 0.67 -3.41
C ARG A 81 6.46 0.69 -4.77
N PHE A 82 6.56 -0.41 -5.49
CA PHE A 82 6.04 -0.56 -6.84
C PHE A 82 5.06 -1.73 -6.88
N ALA A 83 3.82 -1.43 -7.23
CA ALA A 83 2.80 -2.42 -7.54
C ALA A 83 2.72 -2.60 -9.05
N ASP A 84 2.79 -3.85 -9.52
CA ASP A 84 2.51 -4.25 -10.89
C ASP A 84 1.25 -5.10 -10.88
N GLU A 85 0.18 -4.68 -11.56
CA GLU A 85 -1.05 -5.46 -11.72
C GLU A 85 -0.78 -6.91 -12.20
N GLY A 86 0.34 -7.12 -12.92
CA GLY A 86 0.82 -8.43 -13.37
C GLY A 86 1.44 -9.33 -12.29
N THR A 87 1.74 -8.82 -11.08
CA THR A 87 2.36 -9.56 -9.98
C THR A 87 1.41 -9.75 -8.80
N ASP A 88 1.81 -10.52 -7.78
CA ASP A 88 0.95 -10.84 -6.62
C ASP A 88 1.35 -10.06 -5.36
N ALA A 89 2.36 -9.20 -5.46
CA ALA A 89 2.87 -8.41 -4.36
C ALA A 89 3.57 -7.15 -4.87
N ASP A 90 3.54 -6.12 -4.02
CA ASP A 90 4.39 -4.95 -4.17
C ASP A 90 5.86 -5.35 -4.01
N VAL A 91 6.72 -4.62 -4.71
CA VAL A 91 8.16 -4.68 -4.57
C VAL A 91 8.63 -3.39 -3.95
N ILE A 92 9.51 -3.48 -2.95
CA ILE A 92 10.24 -2.33 -2.42
C ILE A 92 11.67 -2.31 -2.97
N TYR A 93 12.14 -1.13 -3.34
CA TYR A 93 13.53 -0.91 -3.71
C TYR A 93 14.05 0.47 -3.30
N GLU A 94 15.36 0.52 -3.07
CA GLU A 94 16.11 1.76 -2.94
C GLU A 94 16.42 2.26 -4.36
N TRP A 95 16.06 3.51 -4.64
CA TRP A 95 16.45 4.16 -5.87
C TRP A 95 17.67 5.03 -5.60
N ALA A 96 18.82 4.59 -6.11
CA ALA A 96 20.03 5.38 -6.08
C ALA A 96 20.19 6.09 -7.43
N PRO A 97 20.38 7.42 -7.46
CA PRO A 97 20.80 8.12 -8.66
C PRO A 97 22.25 7.72 -8.98
N ILE A 98 22.44 6.61 -9.71
CA ILE A 98 23.75 6.23 -10.22
C ILE A 98 24.06 7.16 -11.38
N LEU A 99 25.02 8.07 -11.17
CA LEU A 99 25.57 8.94 -12.21
C LEU A 99 26.13 8.09 -13.37
N GLY A 100 25.38 8.01 -14.48
CA GLY A 100 25.89 7.48 -15.76
C GLY A 100 25.40 6.09 -16.18
N GLU A 101 24.53 5.43 -15.42
CA GLU A 101 23.87 4.19 -15.85
C GLU A 101 22.35 4.39 -15.94
N SER A 102 21.66 3.56 -16.73
CA SER A 102 20.24 3.73 -16.97
C SER A 102 19.46 3.67 -15.64
N ALA A 103 18.38 4.46 -15.50
CA ALA A 103 17.54 4.46 -14.30
C ALA A 103 17.00 3.06 -13.91
N PHE A 104 17.08 2.08 -14.84
CA PHE A 104 16.72 0.69 -14.63
C PHE A 104 17.83 -0.18 -14.02
N ASP A 105 19.10 0.22 -14.09
CA ASP A 105 20.23 -0.50 -13.49
C ASP A 105 20.50 -0.06 -12.03
N GLY A 106 19.87 1.04 -11.60
CA GLY A 106 20.04 1.65 -10.26
C GLY A 106 19.31 0.98 -9.10
N TYR A 107 18.65 -0.17 -9.30
CA TYR A 107 17.96 -0.89 -8.23
C TYR A 107 18.94 -1.70 -7.39
N LEU A 108 19.63 -1.03 -6.45
CA LEU A 108 20.66 -1.67 -5.64
C LEU A 108 20.10 -2.77 -4.73
N ARG A 109 18.82 -2.69 -4.35
CA ARG A 109 18.17 -3.63 -3.42
C ARG A 109 16.68 -3.78 -3.72
N ARG A 110 16.30 -4.86 -4.41
CA ARG A 110 14.89 -5.17 -4.75
C ARG A 110 14.39 -6.37 -3.96
N ARG A 111 13.21 -6.27 -3.34
CA ARG A 111 12.54 -7.41 -2.67
C ARG A 111 11.03 -7.22 -2.56
N PRO A 112 10.24 -8.29 -2.35
CA PRO A 112 8.82 -8.15 -2.00
C PRO A 112 8.64 -7.32 -0.72
N CYS A 113 7.69 -6.40 -0.74
CA CYS A 113 7.36 -5.56 0.42
C CYS A 113 6.41 -6.32 1.35
N ARG A 114 6.80 -6.46 2.62
CA ARG A 114 5.94 -7.03 3.67
C ARG A 114 5.17 -5.95 4.40
N TYR A 115 3.92 -6.25 4.73
CA TYR A 115 3.06 -5.42 5.55
C TYR A 115 2.82 -6.07 6.89
N ALA A 116 2.87 -5.27 7.95
CA ALA A 116 2.63 -5.67 9.32
C ALA A 116 1.15 -5.47 9.70
N PHE A 117 0.71 -6.29 10.63
CA PHE A 117 -0.51 -6.13 11.41
C PHE A 117 -0.24 -6.59 12.85
N ASP A 118 -0.99 -6.05 13.81
CA ASP A 118 -0.88 -6.35 15.25
C ASP A 118 -2.19 -6.88 15.86
N GLU A 119 -3.29 -6.88 15.10
CA GLU A 119 -4.58 -7.40 15.54
C GLU A 119 -5.36 -8.01 14.36
N VAL A 120 -6.12 -9.07 14.65
CA VAL A 120 -7.07 -9.69 13.73
C VAL A 120 -8.47 -9.57 14.31
N ARG A 121 -9.45 -9.18 13.48
CA ARG A 121 -10.87 -9.22 13.82
C ARG A 121 -11.61 -10.12 12.84
N ILE A 122 -12.52 -10.92 13.37
CA ILE A 122 -13.34 -11.87 12.64
C ILE A 122 -14.80 -11.58 12.98
N VAL A 123 -15.61 -11.30 11.97
CA VAL A 123 -17.06 -11.25 12.10
C VAL A 123 -17.62 -12.61 11.72
N SER A 124 -18.43 -13.18 12.60
CA SER A 124 -19.04 -14.49 12.43
C SER A 124 -20.30 -14.60 13.28
N GLN A 125 -21.32 -15.27 12.76
CA GLN A 125 -22.50 -15.68 13.53
C GLN A 125 -22.39 -17.14 14.00
N ASP A 126 -21.40 -17.89 13.51
CA ASP A 126 -21.19 -19.28 13.86
C ASP A 126 -20.37 -19.39 15.15
N ARG A 127 -21.05 -19.74 16.24
CA ARG A 127 -20.42 -19.95 17.55
C ARG A 127 -19.47 -21.16 17.57
N ALA A 128 -19.62 -22.11 16.65
CA ALA A 128 -18.69 -23.24 16.56
C ALA A 128 -17.31 -22.80 16.03
N LEU A 129 -17.20 -21.60 15.43
CA LEU A 129 -15.93 -21.06 14.96
C LEU A 129 -14.90 -20.93 16.09
N LEU A 130 -15.33 -20.68 17.33
CA LEU A 130 -14.44 -20.62 18.51
C LEU A 130 -13.56 -21.85 18.66
N GLN A 131 -14.08 -23.05 18.34
CA GLN A 131 -13.34 -24.31 18.42
C GLN A 131 -12.33 -24.51 17.28
N ARG A 132 -12.39 -23.64 16.27
CA ARG A 132 -11.58 -23.67 15.05
C ARG A 132 -10.62 -22.48 14.97
N LEU A 133 -10.71 -21.54 15.90
CA LEU A 133 -9.80 -20.41 16.02
C LEU A 133 -8.37 -20.92 16.23
N PRO A 134 -7.35 -20.30 15.60
CA PRO A 134 -5.96 -20.63 15.84
C PRO A 134 -5.62 -20.61 17.33
N GLU A 135 -5.16 -21.75 17.86
CA GLU A 135 -4.91 -21.97 19.29
C GLU A 135 -3.79 -21.06 19.85
N GLY A 136 -2.92 -20.54 18.99
CA GLY A 136 -1.77 -19.70 19.36
C GLY A 136 -2.08 -18.23 19.62
N LEU A 137 -3.34 -17.79 19.47
CA LEU A 137 -3.71 -16.37 19.59
C LEU A 137 -4.67 -16.13 20.78
N PRO A 138 -4.50 -15.02 21.52
CA PRO A 138 -5.36 -14.66 22.65
C PRO A 138 -6.69 -14.09 22.14
N TRP A 139 -7.61 -14.97 21.75
CA TRP A 139 -8.92 -14.57 21.24
C TRP A 139 -9.84 -14.04 22.34
N GLU A 140 -10.48 -12.90 22.08
CA GLU A 140 -11.54 -12.30 22.86
C GLU A 140 -12.84 -12.34 22.04
N GLU A 141 -13.92 -12.82 22.65
CA GLU A 141 -15.26 -12.75 22.06
C GLU A 141 -15.80 -11.32 22.13
N THR A 142 -16.46 -10.89 21.05
CA THR A 142 -17.05 -9.57 20.86
C THR A 142 -18.51 -9.70 20.45
N ALA A 143 -19.24 -8.59 20.36
CA ALA A 143 -20.64 -8.61 19.94
C ALA A 143 -20.85 -9.14 18.50
N GLU A 144 -19.84 -9.01 17.63
CA GLU A 144 -19.94 -9.34 16.20
C GLU A 144 -19.14 -10.61 15.81
N GLY A 145 -18.37 -11.18 16.74
CA GLY A 145 -17.46 -12.29 16.48
C GLY A 145 -16.27 -12.28 17.42
N TYR A 146 -15.05 -12.30 16.90
CA TYR A 146 -13.83 -12.48 17.69
C TYR A 146 -12.74 -11.49 17.30
N LYS A 147 -11.88 -11.13 18.25
CA LYS A 147 -10.65 -10.40 17.97
C LYS A 147 -9.47 -11.06 18.68
N GLY A 148 -8.28 -10.98 18.10
CA GLY A 148 -7.06 -11.53 18.70
C GLY A 148 -5.88 -10.62 18.43
N ALA A 149 -5.11 -10.31 19.46
CA ALA A 149 -3.83 -9.64 19.30
C ALA A 149 -2.84 -10.59 18.61
N CYS A 150 -2.25 -10.16 17.50
CA CYS A 150 -1.40 -11.00 16.66
C CYS A 150 -0.43 -10.11 15.88
N VAL A 151 0.85 -10.20 16.20
CA VAL A 151 1.90 -9.60 15.36
C VAL A 151 2.13 -10.53 14.18
N GLY A 152 1.85 -10.05 12.99
CA GLY A 152 1.96 -10.82 11.77
C GLY A 152 2.39 -9.99 10.58
N THR A 153 2.67 -10.68 9.48
CA THR A 153 3.01 -10.03 8.21
C THR A 153 2.34 -10.70 7.03
N TYR A 154 2.21 -9.98 5.92
CA TYR A 154 1.76 -10.53 4.65
C TYR A 154 2.35 -9.77 3.48
N LEU A 155 2.23 -10.34 2.29
CA LEU A 155 2.48 -9.66 1.03
C LEU A 155 1.14 -9.29 0.40
N ALA A 156 1.04 -8.07 -0.10
CA ALA A 156 -0.13 -7.58 -0.82
C ALA A 156 0.29 -6.83 -2.08
N LEU A 157 -0.59 -6.86 -3.07
CA LEU A 157 -0.53 -5.98 -4.22
C LEU A 157 -1.42 -4.76 -3.98
N ASN A 158 -0.83 -3.58 -3.89
CA ASN A 158 -1.53 -2.31 -3.73
C ASN A 158 -1.59 -1.58 -5.07
N GLU A 159 -2.36 -2.13 -6.01
CA GLU A 159 -2.55 -1.53 -7.33
C GLU A 159 -3.23 -0.15 -7.27
N ARG A 160 -3.92 0.19 -6.15
CA ARG A 160 -4.55 1.51 -5.87
C ARG A 160 -5.35 2.07 -7.06
N ILE A 161 -5.88 1.19 -7.89
CA ILE A 161 -6.64 1.53 -9.09
C ILE A 161 -7.92 2.23 -8.64
N ASP A 162 -8.18 3.39 -9.21
CA ASP A 162 -9.49 4.02 -9.16
C ASP A 162 -9.93 4.30 -10.61
N MET A 163 -10.79 3.42 -11.13
CA MET A 163 -11.29 3.50 -12.49
C MET A 163 -12.09 4.77 -12.80
N ALA A 164 -12.47 5.55 -11.79
CA ALA A 164 -13.10 6.86 -11.98
C ALA A 164 -12.11 7.94 -12.42
N VAL A 165 -10.80 7.73 -12.23
CA VAL A 165 -9.75 8.70 -12.56
C VAL A 165 -9.01 8.21 -13.80
N GLY A 166 -9.51 8.65 -14.96
CA GLY A 166 -9.03 8.20 -16.28
C GLY A 166 -7.55 8.54 -16.61
N PRO A 167 -7.12 8.32 -17.86
CA PRO A 167 -5.70 8.32 -18.29
C PRO A 167 -4.97 9.68 -18.27
N GLY A 168 -5.50 10.67 -17.55
CA GLY A 168 -4.93 12.01 -17.38
C GLY A 168 -5.16 12.54 -15.97
N ALA A 169 -5.07 11.67 -14.96
CA ALA A 169 -5.22 12.02 -13.55
C ALA A 169 -4.12 13.02 -13.15
N ARG A 170 -4.42 14.31 -13.23
CA ARG A 170 -3.64 15.38 -12.62
C ARG A 170 -4.26 15.73 -11.28
N PHE A 171 -3.57 16.52 -10.45
CA PHE A 171 -4.07 17.04 -9.18
C PHE A 171 -5.59 17.29 -9.20
N SER A 172 -6.37 16.35 -8.67
CA SER A 172 -7.78 16.62 -8.39
C SER A 172 -7.80 17.22 -6.99
N ALA A 173 -7.96 18.54 -6.92
CA ALA A 173 -7.98 19.35 -5.69
C ALA A 173 -9.06 18.95 -4.67
N ASN A 174 -9.85 17.89 -4.94
CA ASN A 174 -11.04 17.50 -4.18
C ASN A 174 -10.96 16.09 -3.58
N VAL A 175 -9.79 15.44 -3.53
CA VAL A 175 -9.68 14.25 -2.68
C VAL A 175 -9.56 14.73 -1.24
N GLU A 176 -10.66 14.62 -0.48
CA GLU A 176 -10.67 14.99 0.93
C GLU A 176 -9.55 14.25 1.68
N ARG A 177 -8.74 15.01 2.40
CA ARG A 177 -7.62 14.49 3.18
C ARG A 177 -8.10 14.22 4.60
N THR A 178 -7.86 13.03 5.13
CA THR A 178 -7.90 12.81 6.57
C THR A 178 -6.49 12.89 7.14
N ALA A 179 -6.33 13.17 8.43
CA ALA A 179 -5.02 13.23 9.09
C ALA A 179 -4.25 11.88 9.08
N GLY A 180 -4.79 10.84 8.44
CA GLY A 180 -4.15 9.54 8.22
C GLY A 180 -4.06 9.11 6.74
N GLY A 181 -4.19 10.04 5.79
CA GLY A 181 -4.15 9.78 4.34
C GLY A 181 -5.49 10.07 3.63
N LEU A 182 -5.69 9.55 2.42
CA LEU A 182 -6.92 9.68 1.60
C LEU A 182 -8.20 9.23 2.38
N PRO A 183 -9.40 9.13 1.77
CA PRO A 183 -10.47 8.27 2.29
C PRO A 183 -10.17 6.75 2.09
N THR A 184 -9.04 6.41 1.48
CA THR A 184 -8.53 5.05 1.24
C THR A 184 -7.29 4.58 2.08
N PRO A 185 -7.04 5.07 3.31
CA PRO A 185 -6.29 4.39 4.35
C PRO A 185 -7.24 3.64 5.32
N THR A 186 -8.56 3.70 5.10
CA THR A 186 -9.59 2.89 5.78
C THR A 186 -10.51 2.13 4.83
N THR A 187 -10.58 2.53 3.55
CA THR A 187 -11.36 1.84 2.52
C THR A 187 -10.40 1.09 1.60
N PRO A 188 -10.40 -0.24 1.66
CA PRO A 188 -9.39 -1.00 0.97
C PRO A 188 -9.74 -1.23 -0.52
N CYS A 189 -8.73 -1.35 -1.40
CA CYS A 189 -8.88 -1.29 -2.87
C CYS A 189 -9.84 -2.36 -3.44
N HIS A 190 -10.65 -2.00 -4.44
CA HIS A 190 -11.76 -2.81 -4.95
C HIS A 190 -11.34 -4.03 -5.79
N ASP A 191 -10.23 -3.96 -6.53
CA ASP A 191 -9.79 -5.02 -7.45
C ASP A 191 -8.66 -5.92 -6.88
N GLY A 192 -8.36 -5.73 -5.58
CA GLY A 192 -7.23 -6.32 -4.89
C GLY A 192 -7.11 -7.83 -5.05
N LYS A 193 -5.91 -8.27 -5.43
CA LYS A 193 -5.55 -9.69 -5.41
C LYS A 193 -5.54 -10.23 -3.98
N PRO A 194 -5.77 -11.54 -3.81
CA PRO A 194 -5.53 -12.20 -2.53
C PRO A 194 -4.12 -11.91 -2.02
N VAL A 195 -4.01 -11.66 -0.72
CA VAL A 195 -2.70 -11.54 -0.07
C VAL A 195 -1.95 -12.86 -0.09
N SER A 196 -0.63 -12.82 0.02
CA SER A 196 0.22 -14.01 0.05
C SER A 196 1.17 -14.00 1.24
N ALA A 197 1.79 -15.15 1.53
CA ALA A 197 2.78 -15.32 2.60
C ALA A 197 2.34 -14.72 3.96
N VAL A 198 1.08 -14.98 4.35
CA VAL A 198 0.52 -14.52 5.63
C VAL A 198 1.16 -15.30 6.77
N GLU A 199 1.71 -14.56 7.72
CA GLU A 199 2.27 -15.05 8.97
C GLU A 199 1.53 -14.40 10.16
N PRO A 200 1.22 -15.14 11.24
CA PRO A 200 1.48 -16.57 11.42
C PRO A 200 0.63 -17.44 10.47
N GLY A 201 1.23 -18.52 9.95
CA GLY A 201 0.67 -19.34 8.88
C GLY A 201 -0.71 -19.94 9.14
N GLU A 202 -1.12 -20.09 10.40
CA GLU A 202 -2.46 -20.56 10.78
C GLU A 202 -3.58 -19.61 10.30
N LEU A 203 -3.28 -18.32 10.14
CA LEU A 203 -4.22 -17.34 9.61
C LEU A 203 -4.34 -17.39 8.08
N GLY A 204 -3.31 -17.88 7.38
CA GLY A 204 -3.20 -17.76 5.93
C GLY A 204 -4.39 -18.33 5.17
N GLY A 205 -4.90 -19.50 5.58
CA GLY A 205 -6.08 -20.09 4.96
C GLY A 205 -7.32 -19.18 5.02
N TRP A 206 -7.54 -18.54 6.17
CA TRP A 206 -8.71 -17.67 6.39
C TRP A 206 -8.58 -16.34 5.68
N VAL A 207 -7.40 -15.72 5.73
CA VAL A 207 -7.16 -14.44 5.06
C VAL A 207 -7.23 -14.61 3.54
N GLN A 208 -6.64 -15.68 2.99
CA GLN A 208 -6.48 -15.84 1.54
C GLN A 208 -7.71 -16.41 0.83
N ARG A 209 -8.42 -17.36 1.46
CA ARG A 209 -9.50 -18.13 0.82
C ARG A 209 -10.85 -17.98 1.52
N GLY A 210 -10.85 -17.41 2.71
CA GLY A 210 -12.04 -17.31 3.55
C GLY A 210 -12.44 -18.63 4.18
N ASP A 211 -13.37 -18.50 5.12
CA ASP A 211 -14.15 -19.61 5.66
C ASP A 211 -15.62 -19.22 5.53
N ARG A 212 -16.51 -20.17 5.23
CA ARG A 212 -17.94 -19.85 5.11
C ARG A 212 -18.59 -19.49 6.45
N ALA A 213 -17.96 -19.86 7.57
CA ALA A 213 -18.35 -19.38 8.89
C ALA A 213 -17.96 -17.91 9.13
N ILE A 214 -17.00 -17.37 8.37
CA ILE A 214 -16.51 -16.00 8.52
C ILE A 214 -17.16 -15.11 7.47
N THR A 215 -17.87 -14.07 7.91
CA THR A 215 -18.47 -13.09 6.99
C THR A 215 -17.49 -12.00 6.59
N ARG A 216 -16.61 -11.61 7.52
CA ARG A 216 -15.57 -10.60 7.33
C ARG A 216 -14.37 -10.90 8.22
N LEU A 217 -13.17 -10.70 7.69
CA LEU A 217 -11.91 -10.70 8.40
C LEU A 217 -11.21 -9.36 8.18
N ASP A 218 -10.80 -8.70 9.25
CA ASP A 218 -10.01 -7.47 9.21
C ASP A 218 -8.64 -7.74 9.85
N LEU A 219 -7.55 -7.33 9.19
CA LEU A 219 -6.23 -7.19 9.77
C LEU A 219 -6.02 -5.71 10.11
N LEU A 220 -5.51 -5.44 11.31
CA LEU A 220 -5.29 -4.09 11.80
C LEU A 220 -3.84 -3.86 12.18
N HIS A 221 -3.39 -2.62 12.00
CA HIS A 221 -2.11 -2.13 12.47
C HIS A 221 -2.33 -0.81 13.22
N ALA A 222 -1.85 -0.72 14.46
CA ALA A 222 -2.06 0.43 15.34
C ALA A 222 -3.55 0.86 15.43
N GLY A 223 -4.47 -0.11 15.42
CA GLY A 223 -5.91 0.11 15.48
C GLY A 223 -6.59 0.54 14.17
N ARG A 224 -5.84 0.70 13.07
CA ARG A 224 -6.35 0.99 11.72
C ARG A 224 -6.47 -0.30 10.91
N ILE A 225 -7.56 -0.46 10.15
CA ILE A 225 -7.70 -1.60 9.22
C ILE A 225 -6.75 -1.42 8.05
N VAL A 226 -5.84 -2.37 7.87
CA VAL A 226 -4.85 -2.40 6.78
C VAL A 226 -5.21 -3.41 5.70
N HIS A 227 -5.98 -4.43 6.04
CA HIS A 227 -6.52 -5.39 5.09
C HIS A 227 -7.91 -5.85 5.54
N ARG A 228 -8.79 -6.05 4.57
CA ARG A 228 -10.13 -6.61 4.77
C ARG A 228 -10.36 -7.69 3.75
N ALA A 229 -10.88 -8.81 4.23
CA ALA A 229 -11.40 -9.85 3.38
C ALA A 229 -12.85 -10.21 3.75
N ALA A 230 -13.72 -10.34 2.75
CA ALA A 230 -15.13 -10.63 2.96
C ALA A 230 -15.74 -11.31 1.73
N TRP A 231 -16.83 -12.05 1.93
CA TRP A 231 -17.62 -12.58 0.82
C TRP A 231 -18.35 -11.44 0.11
N GLY A 232 -18.20 -11.37 -1.21
CA GLY A 232 -18.86 -10.37 -2.03
C GLY A 232 -18.77 -10.70 -3.51
N ARG A 233 -19.31 -9.82 -4.35
CA ARG A 233 -19.27 -9.98 -5.82
C ARG A 233 -18.22 -9.04 -6.38
N ARG A 234 -17.27 -9.56 -7.17
CA ARG A 234 -16.26 -8.73 -7.85
C ARG A 234 -16.86 -7.70 -8.79
N TYR A 235 -17.89 -8.12 -9.51
CA TYR A 235 -18.60 -7.30 -10.48
C TYR A 235 -20.08 -7.31 -10.14
N GLU A 236 -20.77 -6.17 -10.30
CA GLU A 236 -22.21 -6.05 -10.03
C GLU A 236 -23.05 -7.11 -10.75
N ARG A 237 -22.59 -7.53 -11.94
CA ARG A 237 -23.26 -8.55 -12.77
C ARG A 237 -22.85 -9.99 -12.46
N SER A 238 -21.88 -10.21 -11.56
CA SER A 238 -21.51 -11.56 -11.14
C SER A 238 -22.65 -12.19 -10.32
N SER A 239 -22.94 -13.46 -10.59
CA SER A 239 -23.83 -14.27 -9.75
C SER A 239 -23.09 -14.96 -8.61
N GLU A 240 -21.77 -15.10 -8.71
CA GLU A 240 -20.94 -15.82 -7.74
C GLU A 240 -20.34 -14.88 -6.72
N GLU A 241 -20.44 -15.27 -5.45
CA GLU A 241 -19.71 -14.63 -4.35
C GLU A 241 -18.33 -15.26 -4.21
N GLU A 242 -17.33 -14.39 -4.15
CA GLU A 242 -15.95 -14.74 -3.90
C GLU A 242 -15.43 -14.04 -2.64
N TRP A 243 -14.32 -14.57 -2.13
CA TRP A 243 -13.63 -13.98 -0.98
C TRP A 243 -12.78 -12.82 -1.48
N LEU A 244 -13.34 -11.61 -1.41
CA LEU A 244 -12.71 -10.40 -1.91
C LEU A 244 -11.67 -9.91 -0.93
N SER A 245 -10.47 -9.65 -1.43
CA SER A 245 -9.36 -9.07 -0.68
C SER A 245 -9.23 -7.60 -1.02
N GLN A 246 -9.15 -6.79 0.00
CA GLN A 246 -8.99 -5.37 -0.14
C GLN A 246 -7.82 -4.96 0.77
N CYS A 247 -6.89 -4.13 0.27
CA CYS A 247 -5.75 -3.63 1.05
C CYS A 247 -5.72 -2.09 1.18
N ALA A 248 -5.20 -1.62 2.31
CA ALA A 248 -4.99 -0.23 2.69
C ALA A 248 -3.57 0.01 3.21
N ASP A 249 -2.59 -0.75 2.70
CA ASP A 249 -1.21 -0.75 3.16
C ASP A 249 -0.41 0.50 2.76
N GLY A 250 0.30 1.07 3.71
CA GLY A 250 1.09 2.29 3.59
C GLY A 250 2.54 2.10 4.03
N TRP A 251 3.29 3.20 4.09
CA TRP A 251 4.63 3.18 4.69
C TRP A 251 4.60 2.93 6.19
N ASP A 252 3.49 3.28 6.86
CA ASP A 252 3.30 3.14 8.31
C ASP A 252 3.26 1.68 8.76
N ASN A 253 2.72 0.78 7.95
CA ASN A 253 2.68 -0.66 8.25
C ASN A 253 3.65 -1.47 7.37
N CYS A 254 4.65 -0.86 6.75
CA CYS A 254 5.70 -1.60 6.05
C CYS A 254 6.61 -2.31 7.07
N ALA A 255 6.58 -3.64 7.11
CA ALA A 255 7.29 -4.47 8.09
C ALA A 255 8.80 -4.58 7.81
N ASP A 256 9.25 -4.08 6.67
CA ASP A 256 10.65 -4.07 6.27
C ASP A 256 11.41 -2.93 6.97
N GLU A 257 11.37 -2.87 8.31
CA GLU A 257 11.89 -1.76 9.15
C GLU A 257 13.37 -1.43 8.90
N LEU A 258 14.19 -2.44 8.55
CA LEU A 258 15.60 -2.23 8.17
C LEU A 258 15.77 -1.45 6.85
N PHE A 259 14.71 -1.31 6.06
CA PHE A 259 14.67 -0.55 4.80
C PHE A 259 14.03 0.84 4.95
N VAL A 260 13.31 1.15 6.03
CA VAL A 260 12.62 2.47 6.17
C VAL A 260 13.27 3.36 7.24
N ARG A 261 14.41 2.93 7.81
CA ARG A 261 15.09 3.53 8.99
C ARG A 261 14.58 4.93 9.36
N LEU A 262 13.87 4.98 10.48
CA LEU A 262 13.65 6.21 11.24
C LEU A 262 15.02 6.79 11.62
N ARG A 263 15.51 7.78 10.86
CA ARG A 263 16.44 8.76 11.42
C ARG A 263 15.64 9.65 12.36
N GLY A 264 15.64 9.30 13.65
CA GLY A 264 15.08 10.14 14.70
C GLY A 264 14.47 9.35 15.87
N ALA A 265 15.31 8.62 16.59
CA ALA A 265 15.15 8.43 18.04
C ALA A 265 16.22 9.28 18.74
#